data_AF-A0AAN8W293-F1
#
_entry.id   AF-A0AAN8W293-F1
#
_cell.length_a   1.000
_cell.length_b   1.000
_cell.length_c   1.000
_cell.angle_alpha   90.00
_cell.angle_beta   90.00
_cell.angle_gamma   90.00
#
_symmetry.space_group_name_H-M   'P 1'
#
loop_
_entity.id
_entity.type
_entity.pdbx_description
1 polymer ?
#
loop_
_entity_poly.entity_id
_entity_poly.type
_entity_poly.pdbx_seq_one_letter_code
_entity_poly.pdbx_strand_id
1 'polypeptide(L)'
;MNYHPDLLTRGLGGAEIENRKAEEWASQLQCWSLYLLNCFACKERSLSLMCSQEFLKDLSQMWGGLVNHTSSCGIGLIRIPCYSKMGRKCVAESIYVLESLCNLSRSSDDWQYMVTDCLLLLLRDPDVRNKVISFATSCLVDLTELKSLGARSNIGEYITRTLLLDYKYSKTKFKDTRVQNALEELWIMKVDRRKGEKMLSEEKFQEVKVLVALTKQLGNQSFWSGKVEEAIMKYSEALNLCPLKLRKERMILYSNRAQCHLLLRDADRAIRDSTRALCLSSPPNSHSKSLWRRSQAYDMKGLAKESLMDCVMFISCCIKSAQASKGVKVPYYAAHMIRKQMDAIWLFGNARSKKVISQMENVVDSDSDDECRNGNQNHEMMGMLTEKRCDFNLGKSVHHFRRPLSGKELEREWQKAGIKGSIKHRMCPSPESM
;
A
#
# COMPACT_ATOMS: atom_id res chain seq x y z
N MET A 1 -14.45 -31.22 -28.93
CA MET A 1 -14.26 -29.77 -28.71
C MET A 1 -12.85 -29.40 -28.22
N ASN A 2 -11.86 -30.30 -28.20
CA ASN A 2 -10.52 -30.02 -27.64
C ASN A 2 -9.47 -29.60 -28.69
N TYR A 3 -9.85 -29.53 -29.97
CA TYR A 3 -8.89 -29.29 -31.06
C TYR A 3 -8.41 -27.83 -31.15
N HIS A 4 -9.26 -26.85 -30.82
CA HIS A 4 -8.89 -25.43 -30.86
C HIS A 4 -7.96 -24.99 -29.71
N PRO A 5 -8.14 -25.46 -28.46
CA PRO A 5 -7.16 -25.26 -27.39
C PRO A 5 -5.79 -25.82 -27.76
N ASP A 6 -5.74 -27.07 -28.24
CA ASP A 6 -4.49 -27.76 -28.59
C ASP A 6 -3.74 -27.11 -29.77
N LEU A 7 -4.45 -26.49 -30.71
CA LEU A 7 -3.83 -25.81 -31.85
C LEU A 7 -3.13 -24.50 -31.45
N LEU A 8 -3.62 -23.82 -30.40
CA LEU A 8 -3.07 -22.56 -29.89
C LEU A 8 -1.92 -22.75 -28.90
N THR A 9 -1.67 -23.99 -28.46
CA THR A 9 -0.71 -24.33 -27.39
C THR A 9 0.36 -25.33 -27.84
N ARG A 10 0.20 -25.95 -29.02
CA ARG A 10 1.23 -26.80 -29.64
C ARG A 10 2.54 -26.04 -29.84
N GLY A 11 3.56 -26.43 -29.08
CA GLY A 11 4.96 -26.07 -29.30
C GLY A 11 5.48 -24.84 -28.54
N LEU A 12 4.67 -24.17 -27.72
CA LEU A 12 5.09 -22.92 -27.06
C LEU A 12 5.19 -22.95 -25.53
N GLY A 13 4.93 -24.08 -24.87
CA GLY A 13 5.29 -24.33 -23.46
C GLY A 13 4.12 -24.42 -22.48
N GLY A 14 3.66 -25.64 -22.19
CA GLY A 14 3.05 -26.05 -20.91
C GLY A 14 1.75 -25.40 -20.42
N ALA A 15 1.14 -26.07 -19.42
CA ALA A 15 -0.06 -25.60 -18.69
C ALA A 15 0.12 -24.21 -18.04
N GLU A 16 1.34 -23.76 -17.81
CA GLU A 16 1.64 -22.43 -17.28
C GLU A 16 1.27 -21.29 -18.24
N ILE A 17 1.47 -21.48 -19.55
CA ILE A 17 1.09 -20.47 -20.56
C ILE A 17 -0.43 -20.41 -20.73
N GLU A 18 -1.09 -21.55 -20.67
CA GLU A 18 -2.56 -21.63 -20.70
C GLU A 18 -3.18 -20.92 -19.50
N ASN A 19 -2.70 -21.22 -18.28
CA ASN A 19 -3.13 -20.55 -17.06
C ASN A 19 -2.91 -19.03 -17.14
N ARG A 20 -1.75 -18.61 -17.67
CA ARG A 20 -1.46 -17.18 -17.86
C ARG A 20 -2.43 -16.51 -18.83
N LYS A 21 -2.70 -17.13 -19.99
CA LYS A 21 -3.68 -16.59 -20.94
C LYS A 21 -5.06 -16.50 -20.29
N ALA A 22 -5.49 -17.53 -19.56
CA ALA A 22 -6.77 -17.53 -18.85
C ALA A 22 -6.87 -16.37 -17.84
N GLU A 23 -5.78 -16.05 -17.14
CA GLU A 23 -5.73 -14.91 -16.19
C GLU A 23 -5.80 -13.56 -16.90
N GLU A 24 -5.10 -13.42 -18.03
CA GLU A 24 -5.18 -12.23 -18.87
C GLU A 24 -6.63 -12.00 -19.36
N TRP A 25 -7.30 -13.05 -19.82
CA TRP A 25 -8.72 -12.99 -20.22
C TRP A 25 -9.65 -12.66 -19.06
N ALA A 26 -9.47 -13.29 -17.89
CA ALA A 26 -10.27 -13.02 -16.71
C ALA A 26 -10.11 -11.56 -16.25
N SER A 27 -8.88 -11.02 -16.30
CA SER A 27 -8.61 -9.62 -16.00
C SER A 27 -9.31 -8.68 -16.97
N GLN A 28 -9.29 -8.96 -18.28
CA GLN A 28 -9.98 -8.15 -19.28
C GLN A 28 -11.50 -8.18 -19.11
N LEU A 29 -12.07 -9.36 -18.84
CA LEU A 29 -13.50 -9.52 -18.59
C LEU A 29 -13.93 -8.71 -17.36
N GLN A 30 -13.18 -8.81 -16.25
CA GLN A 30 -13.41 -7.99 -15.06
C GLN A 30 -13.38 -6.50 -15.38
N CYS A 31 -12.41 -6.04 -16.18
CA CYS A 31 -12.30 -4.65 -16.60
C CYS A 31 -13.53 -4.17 -17.38
N TRP A 32 -14.05 -4.97 -18.31
CA TRP A 32 -15.25 -4.65 -19.08
C TRP A 32 -16.52 -4.68 -18.24
N SER A 33 -16.65 -5.66 -17.34
CA SER A 33 -17.76 -5.74 -16.40
C SER A 33 -17.81 -4.50 -15.50
N LEU A 34 -16.67 -4.09 -14.94
CA LEU A 34 -16.58 -2.88 -14.12
C LEU A 34 -16.93 -1.62 -14.91
N TYR A 35 -16.48 -1.52 -16.16
CA TYR A 35 -16.84 -0.40 -17.03
C TYR A 35 -18.34 -0.35 -17.31
N LEU A 36 -18.97 -1.47 -17.63
CA LEU A 36 -20.41 -1.56 -17.85
C LEU A 36 -21.20 -1.15 -16.60
N LEU A 37 -20.78 -1.66 -15.43
CA LEU A 37 -21.38 -1.29 -14.14
C LEU A 37 -21.22 0.21 -13.85
N ASN A 38 -20.05 0.79 -14.18
CA ASN A 38 -19.80 2.22 -14.07
C ASN A 38 -20.80 3.03 -14.90
N CYS A 39 -21.11 2.60 -16.13
CA CYS A 39 -22.14 3.23 -16.97
C CYS A 39 -23.54 3.18 -16.35
N PHE A 40 -23.91 2.07 -15.70
CA PHE A 40 -25.20 1.96 -15.00
C PHE A 40 -25.24 2.85 -13.76
N ALA A 41 -24.17 2.85 -12.98
CA ALA A 41 -24.03 3.63 -11.76
C ALA A 41 -24.13 5.14 -12.03
N CYS A 42 -23.46 5.62 -13.08
CA CYS A 42 -23.52 7.03 -13.51
C CYS A 42 -24.93 7.49 -13.90
N LYS A 43 -25.79 6.55 -14.33
CA LYS A 43 -27.19 6.82 -14.67
C LYS A 43 -28.16 6.56 -13.49
N GLU A 44 -27.61 6.37 -12.29
CA GLU A 44 -28.35 6.01 -11.06
C GLU A 44 -29.23 4.75 -11.20
N ARG A 45 -28.93 3.89 -12.18
CA ARG A 45 -29.68 2.66 -12.41
C ARG A 45 -29.14 1.56 -11.50
N SER A 46 -30.03 0.79 -10.91
CA SER A 46 -29.69 -0.38 -10.08
C SER A 46 -28.78 -0.06 -8.87
N LEU A 47 -28.83 1.18 -8.34
CA LEU A 47 -28.06 1.56 -7.15
C LEU A 47 -28.37 0.68 -5.94
N SER A 48 -29.62 0.21 -5.81
CA SER A 48 -30.02 -0.72 -4.74
C SER A 48 -29.26 -2.04 -4.78
N LEU A 49 -29.03 -2.60 -5.98
CA LEU A 49 -28.26 -3.83 -6.17
C LEU A 49 -26.76 -3.59 -5.93
N MET A 50 -26.24 -2.47 -6.44
CA MET A 50 -24.83 -2.08 -6.25
C MET A 50 -24.48 -1.76 -4.80
N CYS A 51 -25.46 -1.36 -4.00
CA CYS A 51 -25.29 -1.05 -2.58
C CYS A 51 -25.49 -2.27 -1.67
N SER A 52 -25.69 -3.47 -2.22
CA SER A 52 -25.72 -4.70 -1.43
C SER A 52 -24.36 -4.95 -0.78
N GLN A 53 -24.38 -5.40 0.48
CA GLN A 53 -23.16 -5.53 1.30
C GLN A 53 -22.17 -6.55 0.74
N GLU A 54 -22.67 -7.67 0.21
CA GLU A 54 -21.86 -8.70 -0.43
C GLU A 54 -21.19 -8.17 -1.69
N PHE A 55 -21.95 -7.52 -2.57
CA PHE A 55 -21.41 -6.95 -3.80
C PHE A 55 -20.35 -5.88 -3.52
N LEU A 56 -20.58 -4.98 -2.56
CA LEU A 56 -19.61 -3.95 -2.20
C LEU A 56 -18.30 -4.55 -1.66
N LYS A 57 -18.39 -5.64 -0.89
CA LYS A 57 -17.23 -6.38 -0.38
C LYS A 57 -16.43 -7.01 -1.52
N ASP A 58 -17.09 -7.68 -2.46
CA ASP A 58 -16.41 -8.28 -3.60
C ASP A 58 -15.79 -7.20 -4.49
N LEU A 59 -16.53 -6.12 -4.72
CA LEU A 59 -16.10 -4.97 -5.50
C LEU A 59 -14.86 -4.30 -4.91
N SER A 60 -14.74 -4.19 -3.58
CA SER A 60 -13.55 -3.60 -2.95
C SER A 60 -12.30 -4.47 -3.13
N GLN A 61 -12.47 -5.76 -3.44
CA GLN A 61 -11.38 -6.70 -3.72
C GLN A 61 -11.03 -6.78 -5.21
N MET A 62 -11.83 -6.21 -6.10
CA MET A 62 -11.57 -6.25 -7.55
C MET A 62 -10.41 -5.32 -7.94
N TRP A 63 -9.48 -5.83 -8.74
CA TRP A 63 -8.39 -5.02 -9.29
C TRP A 63 -8.86 -4.24 -10.52
N GLY A 64 -8.21 -3.10 -10.76
CA GLY A 64 -8.23 -2.41 -12.06
C GLY A 64 -6.83 -1.90 -12.39
N GLY A 65 -6.55 -1.66 -13.67
CA GLY A 65 -5.35 -0.91 -14.07
C GLY A 65 -4.06 -1.71 -14.34
N LEU A 66 -3.97 -3.00 -14.00
CA LEU A 66 -2.72 -3.79 -14.19
C LEU A 66 -2.42 -4.06 -15.68
N VAL A 67 -3.40 -4.53 -16.43
CA VAL A 67 -3.29 -4.82 -17.88
C VAL A 67 -3.93 -3.71 -18.72
N ASN A 68 -5.03 -3.11 -18.25
CA ASN A 68 -5.72 -2.01 -18.91
C ASN A 68 -5.71 -0.76 -18.02
N HIS A 69 -4.82 0.18 -18.33
CA HIS A 69 -4.60 1.41 -17.54
C HIS A 69 -5.81 2.36 -17.51
N THR A 70 -6.79 2.18 -18.41
CA THR A 70 -8.02 2.98 -18.43
C THR A 70 -9.18 2.33 -17.67
N SER A 71 -9.04 1.07 -17.25
CA SER A 71 -10.11 0.37 -16.55
C SER A 71 -10.15 0.75 -15.08
N SER A 72 -11.31 1.23 -14.64
CA SER A 72 -11.61 1.54 -13.24
C SER A 72 -11.44 0.29 -12.36
N CYS A 73 -10.66 0.42 -11.29
CA CYS A 73 -10.70 -0.52 -10.16
C CYS A 73 -12.12 -0.58 -9.58
N GLY A 74 -12.49 -1.69 -8.92
CA GLY A 74 -13.79 -1.80 -8.27
C GLY A 74 -14.04 -0.67 -7.27
N ILE A 75 -12.98 -0.14 -6.66
CA ILE A 75 -13.05 1.04 -5.78
C ILE A 75 -13.42 2.33 -6.53
N GLY A 76 -13.05 2.45 -7.80
CA GLY A 76 -13.52 3.54 -8.68
C GLY A 76 -15.04 3.54 -8.82
N LEU A 77 -15.65 2.35 -8.87
CA LEU A 77 -17.10 2.19 -8.91
C LEU A 77 -17.77 2.53 -7.57
N ILE A 78 -17.14 2.19 -6.43
CA ILE A 78 -17.64 2.53 -5.07
C ILE A 78 -17.80 4.04 -4.86
N ARG A 79 -17.00 4.85 -5.56
CA ARG A 79 -17.10 6.31 -5.51
C ARG A 79 -18.46 6.83 -5.98
N ILE A 80 -19.08 6.19 -6.97
CA ILE A 80 -20.33 6.68 -7.56
C ILE A 80 -21.50 6.62 -6.56
N PRO A 81 -21.78 5.48 -5.89
CA PRO A 81 -22.79 5.43 -4.84
C PRO A 81 -22.59 6.48 -3.75
N CYS A 82 -21.35 6.88 -3.44
CA CYS A 82 -21.06 7.88 -2.42
C CYS A 82 -21.62 9.29 -2.73
N TYR A 83 -22.02 9.58 -3.98
CA TYR A 83 -22.73 10.82 -4.30
C TYR A 83 -24.18 10.82 -3.79
N SER A 84 -24.80 9.64 -3.69
CA SER A 84 -26.15 9.48 -3.14
C SER A 84 -26.14 9.31 -1.61
N LYS A 85 -27.20 9.77 -0.93
CA LYS A 85 -27.36 9.57 0.52
C LYS A 85 -27.46 8.08 0.89
N MET A 86 -28.20 7.31 0.08
CA MET A 86 -28.36 5.87 0.28
C MET A 86 -27.02 5.15 0.16
N GLY A 87 -26.25 5.43 -0.91
CA GLY A 87 -24.97 4.77 -1.13
C GLY A 87 -23.93 5.10 -0.06
N ARG A 88 -23.88 6.33 0.46
CA ARG A 88 -23.02 6.66 1.61
C ARG A 88 -23.36 5.84 2.85
N LYS A 89 -24.66 5.64 3.12
CA LYS A 89 -25.11 4.78 4.23
C LYS A 89 -24.63 3.34 4.04
N CYS A 90 -24.83 2.77 2.85
CA CYS A 90 -24.44 1.40 2.55
C CYS A 90 -22.92 1.19 2.63
N VAL A 91 -22.12 2.12 2.07
CA VAL A 91 -20.65 2.06 2.17
C VAL A 91 -20.18 2.20 3.62
N ALA A 92 -20.78 3.10 4.40
CA ALA A 92 -20.44 3.29 5.81
C ALA A 92 -20.83 2.13 6.73
N GLU A 93 -21.74 1.25 6.30
CA GLU A 93 -22.13 0.05 7.04
C GLU A 93 -21.18 -1.12 6.79
N SER A 94 -20.39 -1.09 5.72
CA SER A 94 -19.46 -2.16 5.36
C SER A 94 -18.06 -1.92 5.95
N ILE A 95 -17.72 -2.64 7.02
CA ILE A 95 -16.38 -2.56 7.64
C ILE A 95 -15.29 -2.95 6.63
N TYR A 96 -15.51 -4.01 5.84
CA TYR A 96 -14.54 -4.48 4.83
C TYR A 96 -14.23 -3.41 3.77
N VAL A 97 -15.25 -2.68 3.31
CA VAL A 97 -15.05 -1.60 2.34
C VAL A 97 -14.28 -0.46 2.98
N LEU A 98 -14.64 -0.05 4.21
CA LEU A 98 -13.94 1.01 4.92
C LEU A 98 -12.45 0.67 5.15
N GLU A 99 -12.14 -0.56 5.54
CA GLU A 99 -10.75 -1.04 5.67
C GLU A 99 -10.01 -1.02 4.33
N SER A 100 -10.65 -1.51 3.27
CA SER A 100 -10.09 -1.49 1.90
C SER A 100 -9.79 -0.06 1.45
N LEU A 101 -10.70 0.89 1.69
CA LEU A 101 -10.49 2.31 1.42
C LEU A 101 -9.34 2.87 2.27
N CYS A 102 -9.25 2.53 3.55
CA CYS A 102 -8.16 3.00 4.41
C CYS A 102 -6.78 2.50 3.94
N ASN A 103 -6.69 1.23 3.53
CA ASN A 103 -5.44 0.66 3.02
C ASN A 103 -5.06 1.30 1.68
N LEU A 104 -6.00 1.38 0.74
CA LEU A 104 -5.72 1.96 -0.57
C LEU A 104 -5.36 3.46 -0.49
N SER A 105 -5.97 4.22 0.44
CA SER A 105 -5.63 5.64 0.64
C SER A 105 -4.16 5.87 1.04
N ARG A 106 -3.53 4.88 1.69
CA ARG A 106 -2.13 4.91 2.12
C ARG A 106 -1.20 4.22 1.12
N SER A 107 -1.70 3.66 0.03
CA SER A 107 -0.91 2.98 -1.00
C SER A 107 -0.34 3.97 -2.04
N SER A 108 0.55 3.49 -2.91
CA SER A 108 0.99 4.21 -4.12
C SER A 108 0.17 3.86 -5.37
N ASP A 109 -1.07 3.42 -5.19
CA ASP A 109 -1.99 3.13 -6.28
C ASP A 109 -2.47 4.43 -6.97
N ASP A 110 -2.70 4.36 -8.29
CA ASP A 110 -3.23 5.47 -9.08
C ASP A 110 -4.64 5.89 -8.60
N TRP A 111 -5.37 4.98 -7.95
CA TRP A 111 -6.70 5.24 -7.38
C TRP A 111 -6.68 5.91 -6.00
N GLN A 112 -5.51 6.22 -5.43
CA GLN A 112 -5.37 6.85 -4.11
C GLN A 112 -6.27 8.10 -3.95
N TYR A 113 -6.39 8.91 -5.00
CA TYR A 113 -7.18 10.15 -4.96
C TYR A 113 -8.68 9.91 -4.91
N MET A 114 -9.17 8.91 -5.64
CA MET A 114 -10.60 8.57 -5.66
C MET A 114 -11.03 8.06 -4.28
N VAL A 115 -10.20 7.22 -3.67
CA VAL A 115 -10.43 6.69 -2.32
C VAL A 115 -10.45 7.80 -1.28
N THR A 116 -9.47 8.71 -1.37
CA THR A 116 -9.39 9.86 -0.48
C THR A 116 -10.65 10.71 -0.62
N ASP A 117 -11.14 10.92 -1.85
CA ASP A 117 -12.41 11.63 -2.10
C ASP A 117 -13.61 10.90 -1.52
N CYS A 118 -13.69 9.56 -1.64
CA CYS A 118 -14.75 8.75 -1.03
C CYS A 118 -14.80 8.93 0.49
N LEU A 119 -13.67 8.78 1.17
CA LEU A 119 -13.58 8.95 2.62
C LEU A 119 -13.98 10.37 3.04
N LEU A 120 -13.61 11.38 2.24
CA LEU A 120 -13.99 12.77 2.50
C LEU A 120 -15.48 13.02 2.28
N LEU A 121 -16.11 12.40 1.28
CA LEU A 121 -17.57 12.45 1.06
C LEU A 121 -18.32 11.82 2.23
N LEU A 122 -17.85 10.68 2.73
CA LEU A 122 -18.44 10.00 3.89
C LEU A 122 -18.29 10.84 5.17
N LEU A 123 -17.13 11.44 5.42
CA LEU A 123 -16.89 12.27 6.61
C LEU A 123 -17.71 13.55 6.64
N ARG A 124 -18.16 14.04 5.48
CA ARG A 124 -18.97 15.25 5.36
C ARG A 124 -20.46 15.02 5.59
N ASP A 125 -20.92 13.79 5.46
CA ASP A 125 -22.31 13.45 5.69
C ASP A 125 -22.54 13.21 7.20
N PRO A 126 -23.32 14.06 7.88
CA PRO A 126 -23.51 13.98 9.32
C PRO A 126 -24.17 12.67 9.77
N ASP A 127 -24.94 12.02 8.91
CA ASP A 127 -25.69 10.80 9.25
C ASP A 127 -24.76 9.58 9.37
N VAL A 128 -23.65 9.57 8.62
CA VAL A 128 -22.68 8.45 8.58
C VAL A 128 -21.34 8.78 9.22
N ARG A 129 -21.02 10.08 9.41
CA ARG A 129 -19.72 10.55 9.91
C ARG A 129 -19.26 9.81 11.17
N ASN A 130 -20.15 9.63 12.16
CA ASN A 130 -19.79 8.99 13.43
C ASN A 130 -19.36 7.53 13.28
N LYS A 131 -19.86 6.82 12.26
CA LYS A 131 -19.46 5.44 11.97
C LYS A 131 -18.09 5.39 11.26
N VAL A 132 -17.82 6.36 10.39
CA VAL A 132 -16.64 6.36 9.52
C VAL A 132 -15.43 7.07 10.15
N ILE A 133 -15.65 7.98 11.10
CA ILE A 133 -14.60 8.82 11.70
C ILE A 133 -13.44 8.01 12.28
N SER A 134 -13.71 6.84 12.89
CA SER A 134 -12.66 5.99 13.46
C SER A 134 -11.71 5.46 12.38
N PHE A 135 -12.27 4.86 11.33
CA PHE A 135 -11.54 4.35 10.18
C PHE A 135 -10.79 5.47 9.45
N ALA A 136 -11.50 6.54 9.10
CA ALA A 136 -10.91 7.63 8.33
C ALA A 136 -9.82 8.37 9.11
N THR A 137 -9.95 8.55 10.44
CA THR A 137 -8.90 9.17 11.25
C THR A 137 -7.64 8.30 11.27
N SER A 138 -7.78 6.97 11.31
CA SER A 138 -6.64 6.05 11.36
C SER A 138 -5.73 6.11 10.12
N CYS A 139 -6.25 6.53 8.96
CA CYS A 139 -5.52 6.56 7.70
C CYS A 139 -5.29 7.98 7.17
N LEU A 140 -6.29 8.87 7.23
CA LEU A 140 -6.21 10.20 6.62
C LEU A 140 -5.26 11.14 7.36
N VAL A 141 -5.04 10.95 8.67
CA VAL A 141 -4.08 11.76 9.44
C VAL A 141 -2.69 11.70 8.81
N ASP A 142 -2.29 10.55 8.27
CA ASP A 142 -0.99 10.34 7.62
C ASP A 142 -0.86 11.07 6.29
N LEU A 143 -1.99 11.43 5.67
CA LEU A 143 -2.07 12.10 4.38
C LEU A 143 -2.17 13.64 4.51
N THR A 144 -2.22 14.17 5.72
CA THR A 144 -2.45 15.61 5.97
C THR A 144 -1.30 16.52 5.51
N GLU A 145 -0.10 15.97 5.32
CA GLU A 145 1.07 16.69 4.78
C GLU A 145 1.17 16.64 3.25
N LEU A 146 0.22 15.98 2.56
CA LEU A 146 0.18 15.83 1.10
C LEU A 146 -0.15 17.16 0.40
N LYS A 147 0.68 17.55 -0.58
CA LYS A 147 0.53 18.81 -1.33
C LYS A 147 -0.47 18.73 -2.47
N SER A 148 -0.36 17.69 -3.28
CA SER A 148 -1.21 17.48 -4.44
C SER A 148 -1.46 15.99 -4.64
N LEU A 149 -2.56 15.67 -5.30
CA LEU A 149 -2.89 14.32 -5.70
C LEU A 149 -3.76 14.38 -6.96
N GLY A 150 -3.23 13.86 -8.07
CA GLY A 150 -3.78 14.14 -9.40
C GLY A 150 -3.81 15.65 -9.70
N ALA A 151 -4.93 16.13 -10.25
CA ALA A 151 -5.14 17.55 -10.54
C ALA A 151 -5.45 18.41 -9.29
N ARG A 152 -5.70 17.81 -8.12
CA ARG A 152 -6.07 18.54 -6.91
C ARG A 152 -4.84 19.02 -6.15
N SER A 153 -4.79 20.32 -5.86
CA SER A 153 -3.83 20.92 -4.94
C SER A 153 -4.43 21.06 -3.54
N ASN A 154 -3.57 21.24 -2.52
CA ASN A 154 -3.95 21.49 -1.12
C ASN A 154 -4.81 20.38 -0.46
N ILE A 155 -4.70 19.14 -0.96
CA ILE A 155 -5.49 18.01 -0.46
C ILE A 155 -5.25 17.75 1.04
N GLY A 156 -4.01 17.85 1.53
CA GLY A 156 -3.70 17.65 2.94
C GLY A 156 -4.34 18.69 3.86
N GLU A 157 -4.51 19.93 3.39
CA GLU A 157 -5.26 20.97 4.11
C GLU A 157 -6.75 20.67 4.15
N TYR A 158 -7.31 20.22 3.02
CA TYR A 158 -8.70 19.82 2.94
C TYR A 158 -9.04 18.64 3.84
N ILE A 159 -8.15 17.63 3.89
CA ILE A 159 -8.24 16.50 4.83
C ILE A 159 -8.24 17.02 6.28
N THR A 160 -7.28 17.88 6.61
CA THR A 160 -7.14 18.46 7.96
C THR A 160 -8.43 19.16 8.39
N ARG A 161 -9.01 20.00 7.50
CA ARG A 161 -10.27 20.71 7.78
C ARG A 161 -11.44 19.74 7.98
N THR A 162 -11.55 18.72 7.13
CA THR A 162 -12.66 17.74 7.17
C THR A 162 -12.63 16.90 8.44
N LEU A 163 -11.45 16.42 8.85
CA LEU A 163 -11.28 15.68 10.11
C LEU A 163 -11.61 16.55 11.33
N LEU A 164 -11.20 17.83 11.30
CA LEU A 164 -11.35 18.75 12.43
C LEU A 164 -12.67 19.55 12.43
N LEU A 165 -13.60 19.31 11.50
CA LEU A 165 -14.86 20.08 11.34
C LEU A 165 -15.56 20.34 12.68
N ASP A 166 -15.76 19.29 13.47
CA ASP A 166 -16.50 19.38 14.74
C ASP A 166 -15.58 19.30 15.97
N TYR A 167 -14.25 19.31 15.81
CA TYR A 167 -13.32 18.98 16.89
C TYR A 167 -13.50 19.85 18.15
N LYS A 168 -13.73 21.16 17.98
CA LYS A 168 -13.94 22.09 19.10
C LYS A 168 -15.25 21.84 19.87
N TYR A 169 -16.31 21.46 19.16
CA TYR A 169 -17.64 21.20 19.74
C TYR A 169 -17.81 19.75 20.21
N SER A 170 -16.96 18.85 19.69
CA SER A 170 -17.07 17.40 19.84
C SER A 170 -16.01 16.80 20.79
N LYS A 171 -15.27 17.63 21.54
CA LYS A 171 -14.28 17.17 22.54
C LYS A 171 -14.87 16.21 23.59
N THR A 172 -16.20 16.23 23.75
CA THR A 172 -16.99 15.39 24.68
C THR A 172 -17.81 14.29 23.99
N LYS A 173 -17.82 14.17 22.65
CA LYS A 173 -18.74 13.29 21.90
C LYS A 173 -18.14 11.99 21.35
N PHE A 174 -16.82 11.91 21.17
CA PHE A 174 -16.20 10.68 20.66
C PHE A 174 -16.04 9.66 21.79
N LYS A 175 -16.61 8.46 21.64
CA LYS A 175 -16.40 7.37 22.62
C LYS A 175 -15.01 6.71 22.49
N ASP A 176 -14.36 6.81 21.34
CA ASP A 176 -13.07 6.17 21.08
C ASP A 176 -11.90 7.10 21.43
N THR A 177 -11.18 6.76 22.50
CA THR A 177 -9.98 7.47 22.98
C THR A 177 -8.89 7.54 21.90
N ARG A 178 -8.76 6.54 21.03
CA ARG A 178 -7.73 6.55 19.97
C ARG A 178 -8.01 7.64 18.95
N VAL A 179 -9.28 7.84 18.59
CA VAL A 179 -9.69 8.89 17.66
C VAL A 179 -9.47 10.26 18.28
N GLN A 180 -9.82 10.44 19.55
CA GLN A 180 -9.57 11.68 20.28
C GLN A 180 -8.08 12.05 20.28
N ASN A 181 -7.21 11.10 20.67
CA ASN A 181 -5.77 11.32 20.72
C ASN A 181 -5.19 11.65 19.34
N ALA A 182 -5.65 10.96 18.28
CA ALA A 182 -5.20 11.22 16.91
C ALA A 182 -5.65 12.61 16.39
N LEU A 183 -6.86 13.04 16.73
CA LEU A 183 -7.36 14.37 16.38
C LEU A 183 -6.65 15.48 17.18
N GLU A 184 -6.28 15.21 18.43
CA GLU A 184 -5.48 16.12 19.26
C GLU A 184 -4.05 16.24 18.72
N GLU A 185 -3.39 15.12 18.39
CA GLU A 185 -2.08 15.13 17.73
C GLU A 185 -2.15 15.93 16.42
N LEU A 186 -3.20 15.73 15.62
CA LEU A 186 -3.42 16.46 14.38
C LEU A 186 -3.59 17.96 14.62
N TRP A 187 -4.38 18.35 15.63
CA TRP A 187 -4.59 19.74 16.00
C TRP A 187 -3.25 20.41 16.37
N ILE A 188 -2.49 19.79 17.28
CA ILE A 188 -1.18 20.30 17.72
C ILE A 188 -0.23 20.42 16.53
N MET A 189 -0.14 19.36 15.71
CA MET A 189 0.78 19.28 14.59
C MET A 189 0.46 20.28 13.48
N LYS A 190 -0.82 20.52 13.16
CA LYS A 190 -1.23 21.29 11.99
C LYS A 190 -1.75 22.68 12.30
N VAL A 191 -2.40 22.89 13.43
CA VAL A 191 -3.00 24.18 13.79
C VAL A 191 -2.02 24.96 14.68
N ASP A 192 -1.63 24.40 15.81
CA ASP A 192 -0.82 25.14 16.80
C ASP A 192 0.61 25.36 16.31
N ARG A 193 1.26 24.32 15.76
CA ARG A 193 2.59 24.47 15.15
C ARG A 193 2.61 25.50 14.01
N ARG A 194 1.58 25.55 13.16
CA ARG A 194 1.51 26.56 12.09
C ARG A 194 1.37 27.98 12.62
N LYS A 195 0.65 28.17 13.73
CA LYS A 195 0.56 29.48 14.39
C LYS A 195 1.92 29.87 14.99
N GLY A 196 2.56 28.94 15.71
CA GLY A 196 3.88 29.16 16.29
C GLY A 196 4.94 29.49 15.25
N GLU A 197 4.97 28.78 14.12
CA GLU A 197 5.92 29.03 13.02
C GLU A 197 5.75 30.40 12.35
N LYS A 198 4.54 30.97 12.33
CA LYS A 198 4.30 32.31 11.79
C LYS A 198 4.86 33.42 12.68
N MET A 199 5.00 33.16 13.98
CA MET A 199 5.48 34.12 14.98
C MET A 199 7.00 33.99 15.23
N LEU A 200 7.68 33.12 14.49
CA LEU A 200 9.06 32.76 14.72
C LEU A 200 10.01 33.67 13.92
N SER A 201 11.00 34.27 14.61
CA SER A 201 12.04 35.10 13.97
C SER A 201 12.97 34.28 13.08
N GLU A 202 13.61 34.91 12.10
CA GLU A 202 14.49 34.20 11.16
C GLU A 202 15.74 33.63 11.85
N GLU A 203 16.29 34.34 12.84
CA GLU A 203 17.41 33.85 13.66
C GLU A 203 17.05 32.56 14.39
N LYS A 204 15.91 32.57 15.10
CA LYS A 204 15.39 31.39 15.79
C LYS A 204 15.08 30.25 14.83
N PHE A 205 14.65 30.56 13.60
CA PHE A 205 14.42 29.55 12.59
C PHE A 205 15.72 28.83 12.19
N GLN A 206 16.79 29.60 12.03
CA GLN A 206 18.09 29.05 11.69
C GLN A 206 18.69 28.23 12.84
N GLU A 207 18.54 28.67 14.09
CA GLU A 207 18.92 27.90 15.28
C GLU A 207 18.19 26.54 15.34
N VAL A 208 16.86 26.56 15.18
CA VAL A 208 16.04 25.35 15.17
C VAL A 208 16.47 24.41 14.04
N LYS A 209 16.82 24.94 12.87
CA LYS A 209 17.30 24.13 11.74
C LYS A 209 18.62 23.43 12.06
N VAL A 210 19.56 24.11 12.72
CA VAL A 210 20.83 23.51 13.18
C VAL A 210 20.56 22.44 14.23
N LEU A 211 19.71 22.74 15.21
CA LEU A 211 19.32 21.79 16.27
C LEU A 211 18.70 20.51 15.68
N VAL A 212 17.77 20.64 14.74
CA VAL A 212 17.16 19.49 14.04
C VAL A 212 18.21 18.64 13.33
N ALA A 213 19.19 19.26 12.69
CA ALA A 213 20.27 18.55 12.00
C ALA A 213 21.15 17.77 12.99
N LEU A 214 21.49 18.37 14.14
CA LEU A 214 22.24 17.71 15.22
C LEU A 214 21.46 16.54 15.82
N THR A 215 20.19 16.74 16.19
CA THR A 215 19.34 15.68 16.76
C THR A 215 19.16 14.53 15.77
N LYS A 216 19.02 14.82 14.46
CA LYS A 216 19.01 13.80 13.40
C LYS A 216 20.32 13.00 13.38
N GLN A 217 21.47 13.66 13.51
CA GLN A 217 22.78 13.01 13.52
C GLN A 217 22.93 12.08 14.73
N LEU A 218 22.47 12.50 15.92
CA LEU A 218 22.42 11.64 17.12
C LEU A 218 21.53 10.41 16.90
N GLY A 219 20.37 10.59 16.25
CA GLY A 219 19.51 9.48 15.87
C GLY A 219 20.20 8.51 14.90
N ASN A 220 20.94 9.03 13.91
CA ASN A 220 21.73 8.21 12.99
C ASN A 220 22.83 7.44 13.75
N GLN A 221 23.56 8.08 14.66
CA GLN A 221 24.61 7.43 15.46
C GLN A 221 24.03 6.29 16.32
N SER A 222 22.89 6.53 16.98
CA SER A 222 22.18 5.53 17.77
C SER A 222 21.76 4.34 16.89
N PHE A 223 21.22 4.63 15.70
CA PHE A 223 20.83 3.63 14.72
C PHE A 223 22.02 2.75 14.27
N TRP A 224 23.14 3.37 13.90
CA TRP A 224 24.36 2.64 13.49
C TRP A 224 25.00 1.85 14.64
N SER A 225 24.77 2.27 15.88
CA SER A 225 25.21 1.56 17.09
C SER A 225 24.26 0.41 17.49
N GLY A 226 23.21 0.14 16.71
CA GLY A 226 22.22 -0.91 16.99
C GLY A 226 21.18 -0.54 18.06
N LYS A 227 21.22 0.68 18.62
CA LYS A 227 20.27 1.16 19.62
C LYS A 227 19.02 1.73 18.94
N VAL A 228 18.16 0.84 18.46
CA VAL A 228 17.03 1.18 17.58
C VAL A 228 15.97 2.04 18.29
N GLU A 229 15.64 1.72 19.54
CA GLU A 229 14.66 2.46 20.34
C GLU A 229 15.15 3.88 20.65
N GLU A 230 16.44 4.04 20.99
CA GLU A 230 17.05 5.36 21.20
C GLU A 230 17.03 6.18 19.91
N ALA A 231 17.29 5.55 18.77
CA ALA A 231 17.17 6.21 17.46
C ALA A 231 15.74 6.69 17.20
N ILE A 232 14.71 5.90 17.54
CA ILE A 232 13.30 6.31 17.42
C ILE A 232 13.00 7.54 18.28
N MET A 233 13.50 7.55 19.52
CA MET A 233 13.33 8.70 20.42
C MET A 233 13.97 9.95 19.83
N LYS A 234 15.21 9.86 19.35
CA LYS A 234 15.93 10.99 18.74
C LYS A 234 15.30 11.48 17.45
N TYR A 235 14.83 10.59 16.57
CA TYR A 235 14.10 11.01 15.37
C TYR A 235 12.75 11.66 15.70
N SER A 236 12.07 11.19 16.76
CA SER A 236 10.81 11.79 17.21
C SER A 236 11.03 13.18 17.81
N GLU A 237 12.07 13.35 18.61
CA GLU A 237 12.54 14.65 19.11
C GLU A 237 12.84 15.59 17.94
N ALA A 238 13.62 15.13 16.95
CA ALA A 238 13.92 15.91 15.76
C ALA A 238 12.65 16.30 14.97
N LEU A 239 11.68 15.40 14.81
CA LEU A 239 10.40 15.69 14.15
C LEU A 239 9.54 16.70 14.92
N ASN A 240 9.65 16.71 16.25
CA ASN A 240 8.96 17.63 17.13
C ASN A 240 9.57 19.04 17.08
N LEU A 241 10.88 19.14 16.84
CA LEU A 241 11.56 20.41 16.65
C LEU A 241 11.43 20.91 15.21
N CYS A 242 11.34 20.00 14.23
CA CYS A 242 11.44 20.32 12.81
C CYS A 242 10.22 21.11 12.28
N PRO A 243 10.41 22.36 11.81
CA PRO A 243 9.34 23.16 11.24
C PRO A 243 8.71 22.51 10.00
N LEU A 244 7.41 22.71 9.80
CA LEU A 244 6.63 22.15 8.69
C LEU A 244 7.15 22.63 7.33
N LYS A 245 7.78 23.81 7.27
CA LYS A 245 8.44 24.32 6.06
C LYS A 245 9.69 23.52 5.65
N LEU A 246 10.35 22.82 6.58
CA LEU A 246 11.50 21.94 6.29
C LEU A 246 11.08 20.56 5.80
N ARG A 247 10.28 20.51 4.72
CA ARG A 247 9.68 19.26 4.20
C ARG A 247 10.71 18.17 3.89
N LYS A 248 11.87 18.53 3.34
CA LYS A 248 12.93 17.56 3.01
C LYS A 248 13.50 16.89 4.26
N GLU A 249 13.76 17.65 5.32
CA GLU A 249 14.25 17.10 6.58
C GLU A 249 13.19 16.23 7.26
N ARG A 250 11.93 16.69 7.31
CA ARG A 250 10.80 15.90 7.83
C ARG A 250 10.64 14.57 7.07
N MET A 251 10.74 14.59 5.74
CA MET A 251 10.69 13.39 4.91
C MET A 251 11.77 12.38 5.31
N ILE A 252 13.01 12.84 5.46
CA ILE A 252 14.15 11.98 5.83
C ILE A 252 13.95 11.42 7.23
N LEU A 253 13.54 12.24 8.20
CA LEU A 253 13.30 11.83 9.58
C LEU A 253 12.22 10.77 9.68
N TYR A 254 11.06 10.98 9.06
CA TYR A 254 10.00 9.97 9.00
C TYR A 254 10.51 8.68 8.33
N SER A 255 11.22 8.79 7.21
CA SER A 255 11.74 7.62 6.51
C SER A 255 12.73 6.82 7.37
N ASN A 256 13.61 7.49 8.13
CA ASN A 256 14.56 6.85 9.03
C ASN A 256 13.87 6.23 10.24
N ARG A 257 12.86 6.90 10.83
CA ARG A 257 12.07 6.33 11.92
C ARG A 257 11.24 5.13 11.46
N ALA A 258 10.69 5.15 10.25
CA ALA A 258 10.05 3.99 9.63
C ALA A 258 10.99 2.78 9.51
N GLN A 259 12.28 3.01 9.17
CA GLN A 259 13.28 1.94 9.15
C GLN A 259 13.46 1.30 10.54
N CYS A 260 13.46 2.12 11.59
CA CYS A 260 13.57 1.62 12.96
C CYS A 260 12.35 0.78 13.33
N HIS A 261 11.14 1.25 13.00
CA HIS A 261 9.90 0.48 13.22
C HIS A 261 9.90 -0.86 12.49
N LEU A 262 10.43 -0.93 11.26
CA LEU A 262 10.62 -2.21 10.55
C LEU A 262 11.55 -3.17 11.29
N LEU A 263 12.67 -2.68 11.84
CA LEU A 263 13.60 -3.50 12.61
C LEU A 263 12.95 -4.05 13.89
N LEU A 264 12.08 -3.27 14.52
CA LEU A 264 11.28 -3.68 15.69
C LEU A 264 10.02 -4.47 15.34
N ARG A 265 9.84 -4.84 14.07
CA ARG A 265 8.66 -5.55 13.56
C ARG A 265 7.32 -4.83 13.78
N ASP A 266 7.33 -3.51 14.00
CA ASP A 266 6.15 -2.66 14.14
C ASP A 266 5.69 -2.16 12.76
N ALA A 267 4.94 -3.01 12.05
CA ALA A 267 4.51 -2.74 10.69
C ALA A 267 3.57 -1.53 10.59
N ASP A 268 2.66 -1.35 11.55
CA ASP A 268 1.67 -0.27 11.51
C ASP A 268 2.34 1.11 11.63
N ARG A 269 3.30 1.28 12.55
CA ARG A 269 4.06 2.54 12.65
C ARG A 269 5.00 2.73 11.46
N ALA A 270 5.56 1.66 10.88
CA ALA A 270 6.37 1.75 9.67
C ALA A 270 5.55 2.22 8.45
N ILE A 271 4.30 1.75 8.28
CA ILE A 271 3.38 2.22 7.24
C ILE A 271 3.06 3.69 7.45
N ARG A 272 2.74 4.07 8.70
CA ARG A 272 2.42 5.44 9.09
C ARG A 272 3.51 6.43 8.70
N ASP A 273 4.74 6.17 9.18
CA ASP A 273 5.87 7.06 8.93
C ASP A 273 6.31 7.06 7.46
N SER A 274 6.29 5.90 6.79
CA SER A 274 6.63 5.85 5.37
C SER A 274 5.61 6.61 4.52
N THR A 275 4.32 6.54 4.87
CA THR A 275 3.25 7.30 4.20
C THR A 275 3.43 8.80 4.40
N ARG A 276 3.67 9.27 5.63
CA ARG A 276 3.97 10.68 5.90
C ARG A 276 5.20 11.18 5.11
N ALA A 277 6.25 10.37 5.02
CA ALA A 277 7.42 10.68 4.20
C ALA A 277 7.06 10.79 2.70
N LEU A 278 6.22 9.92 2.17
CA LEU A 278 5.80 9.93 0.76
C LEU A 278 4.84 11.09 0.45
N CYS A 279 4.05 11.56 1.41
CA CYS A 279 3.29 12.80 1.29
C CYS A 279 4.19 14.04 1.20
N LEU A 280 5.37 13.98 1.82
CA LEU A 280 6.35 15.06 1.83
C LEU A 280 7.23 15.12 0.57
N SER A 281 7.33 14.01 -0.18
CA SER A 281 8.14 13.95 -1.40
C SER A 281 7.58 14.84 -2.51
N SER A 282 8.48 15.26 -3.41
CA SER A 282 8.14 16.07 -4.58
C SER A 282 8.78 15.43 -5.81
N PRO A 283 7.98 14.82 -6.72
CA PRO A 283 6.53 14.65 -6.67
C PRO A 283 6.06 13.72 -5.52
N PRO A 284 4.75 13.69 -5.16
CA PRO A 284 4.23 12.72 -4.20
C PRO A 284 4.58 11.26 -4.57
N ASN A 285 4.70 10.39 -3.58
CA ASN A 285 5.00 8.96 -3.79
C ASN A 285 6.30 8.69 -4.59
N SER A 286 7.34 9.53 -4.45
CA SER A 286 8.58 9.40 -5.24
C SER A 286 9.84 9.06 -4.42
N HIS A 287 9.75 9.08 -3.09
CA HIS A 287 10.90 8.79 -2.23
C HIS A 287 11.16 7.28 -2.14
N SER A 288 12.13 6.79 -2.93
CA SER A 288 12.40 5.35 -3.11
C SER A 288 12.62 4.58 -1.81
N LYS A 289 13.36 5.14 -0.84
CA LYS A 289 13.57 4.47 0.46
C LYS A 289 12.27 4.27 1.22
N SER A 290 11.38 5.26 1.21
CA SER A 290 10.08 5.15 1.88
C SER A 290 9.15 4.17 1.17
N LEU A 291 9.15 4.13 -0.17
CA LEU A 291 8.39 3.13 -0.93
C LEU A 291 8.82 1.71 -0.54
N TRP A 292 10.12 1.44 -0.55
CA TRP A 292 10.66 0.13 -0.19
C TRP A 292 10.40 -0.24 1.28
N ARG A 293 10.44 0.73 2.20
CA ARG A 293 10.12 0.50 3.61
C ARG A 293 8.65 0.17 3.80
N ARG A 294 7.76 0.90 3.13
CA ARG A 294 6.32 0.68 3.23
C ARG A 294 5.88 -0.64 2.59
N SER A 295 6.49 -1.04 1.47
CA SER A 295 6.22 -2.35 0.86
C SER A 295 6.56 -3.50 1.80
N GLN A 296 7.71 -3.44 2.49
CA GLN A 296 8.06 -4.45 3.50
C GLN A 296 7.06 -4.49 4.66
N ALA A 297 6.60 -3.32 5.12
CA ALA A 297 5.61 -3.25 6.19
C ALA A 297 4.24 -3.82 5.74
N TYR A 298 3.83 -3.56 4.49
CA TYR A 298 2.63 -4.16 3.90
C TYR A 298 2.76 -5.68 3.75
N ASP A 299 3.91 -6.19 3.33
CA ASP A 299 4.20 -7.63 3.28
C ASP A 299 4.04 -8.28 4.66
N MET A 300 4.57 -7.65 5.71
CA MET A 300 4.39 -8.14 7.09
C MET A 300 2.92 -8.15 7.55
N LYS A 301 2.08 -7.28 6.99
CA LYS A 301 0.64 -7.23 7.29
C LYS A 301 -0.20 -8.18 6.43
N GLY A 302 0.39 -8.87 5.45
CA GLY A 302 -0.36 -9.63 4.44
C GLY A 302 -1.11 -8.76 3.43
N LEU A 303 -0.80 -7.46 3.37
CA LEU A 303 -1.39 -6.50 2.44
C LEU A 303 -0.66 -6.55 1.09
N ALA A 304 -0.86 -7.68 0.40
CA ALA A 304 -0.08 -8.02 -0.78
C ALA A 304 -0.25 -6.98 -1.89
N LYS A 305 -1.47 -6.48 -2.10
CA LYS A 305 -1.79 -5.51 -3.16
C LYS A 305 -1.00 -4.22 -3.00
N GLU A 306 -1.05 -3.68 -1.80
CA GLU A 306 -0.40 -2.44 -1.41
C GLU A 306 1.13 -2.59 -1.47
N SER A 307 1.65 -3.73 -1.01
CA SER A 307 3.08 -4.07 -1.13
C SER A 307 3.53 -4.12 -2.60
N LEU A 308 2.75 -4.75 -3.48
CA LEU A 308 3.06 -4.84 -4.90
C LEU A 308 3.12 -3.46 -5.55
N MET A 309 2.12 -2.61 -5.29
CA MET A 309 2.08 -1.27 -5.87
C MET A 309 3.27 -0.40 -5.44
N ASP A 310 3.64 -0.45 -4.16
CA ASP A 310 4.83 0.26 -3.66
C ASP A 310 6.12 -0.28 -4.30
N CYS A 311 6.23 -1.59 -4.52
CA CYS A 311 7.38 -2.21 -5.19
C CYS A 311 7.49 -1.80 -6.67
N VAL A 312 6.37 -1.79 -7.40
CA VAL A 312 6.34 -1.34 -8.80
C VAL A 312 6.70 0.14 -8.90
N MET A 313 6.22 0.97 -7.97
CA MET A 313 6.58 2.38 -7.91
C MET A 313 8.06 2.57 -7.56
N PHE A 314 8.60 1.79 -6.62
CA PHE A 314 10.02 1.78 -6.28
C PHE A 314 10.90 1.47 -7.50
N ILE A 315 10.58 0.41 -8.26
CA ILE A 315 11.29 0.06 -9.49
C ILE A 315 11.18 1.19 -10.52
N SER A 316 10.00 1.80 -10.67
CA SER A 316 9.81 2.93 -11.58
C SER A 316 10.73 4.10 -11.22
N CYS A 317 10.93 4.38 -9.94
CA CYS A 317 11.91 5.37 -9.47
C CYS A 317 13.36 4.96 -9.79
N CYS A 318 13.72 3.70 -9.55
CA CYS A 318 15.07 3.19 -9.87
C CYS A 318 15.37 3.32 -11.37
N ILE A 319 14.42 2.98 -12.23
CA ILE A 319 14.57 3.07 -13.69
C ILE A 319 14.76 4.53 -14.14
N LYS A 320 13.95 5.46 -13.63
CA LYS A 320 14.09 6.89 -13.92
C LYS A 320 15.47 7.42 -13.50
N SER A 321 15.99 6.97 -12.36
CA SER A 321 17.35 7.34 -11.92
C SER A 321 18.47 6.70 -12.75
N ALA A 322 18.26 5.47 -13.25
CA ALA A 322 19.22 4.74 -14.07
C ALA A 322 19.24 5.18 -15.53
N GLN A 323 18.17 5.79 -16.06
CA GLN A 323 18.22 6.44 -17.38
C GLN A 323 19.24 7.58 -17.43
N ALA A 324 19.64 8.13 -16.28
CA ALA A 324 20.74 9.09 -16.15
C ALA A 324 22.15 8.44 -16.05
N SER A 325 22.26 7.13 -15.84
CA SER A 325 23.55 6.43 -15.69
C SER A 325 23.51 5.03 -16.34
N LYS A 326 24.28 4.83 -17.41
CA LYS A 326 24.29 3.63 -18.28
C LYS A 326 23.97 2.31 -17.55
N GLY A 327 22.73 1.82 -17.71
CA GLY A 327 22.29 0.46 -17.38
C GLY A 327 21.18 0.38 -16.33
N VAL A 328 19.99 -0.05 -16.74
CA VAL A 328 18.87 -0.34 -15.82
C VAL A 328 19.19 -1.62 -15.04
N LYS A 329 19.48 -1.48 -13.74
CA LYS A 329 19.69 -2.59 -12.81
C LYS A 329 18.58 -2.56 -11.77
N VAL A 330 17.63 -3.49 -11.88
CA VAL A 330 16.62 -3.68 -10.84
C VAL A 330 17.21 -4.59 -9.75
N PRO A 331 17.09 -4.20 -8.46
CA PRO A 331 17.57 -5.04 -7.38
C PRO A 331 16.84 -6.38 -7.30
N TYR A 332 17.59 -7.47 -7.11
CA TYR A 332 17.03 -8.82 -7.00
C TYR A 332 15.95 -8.93 -5.91
N TYR A 333 16.18 -8.31 -4.75
CA TYR A 333 15.21 -8.31 -3.65
C TYR A 333 13.86 -7.71 -4.04
N ALA A 334 13.85 -6.68 -4.90
CA ALA A 334 12.64 -6.02 -5.34
C ALA A 334 11.88 -6.88 -6.36
N ALA A 335 12.61 -7.50 -7.30
CA ALA A 335 12.04 -8.47 -8.22
C ALA A 335 11.44 -9.68 -7.48
N HIS A 336 12.15 -10.19 -6.46
CA HIS A 336 11.66 -11.29 -5.64
C HIS A 336 10.38 -10.91 -4.86
N MET A 337 10.35 -9.73 -4.23
CA MET A 337 9.17 -9.25 -3.53
C MET A 337 7.98 -9.10 -4.48
N ILE A 338 8.18 -8.54 -5.67
CA ILE A 338 7.14 -8.41 -6.68
C ILE A 338 6.58 -9.77 -7.05
N ARG A 339 7.44 -10.76 -7.36
CA ARG A 339 6.99 -12.13 -7.67
C ARG A 339 6.16 -12.71 -6.53
N LYS A 340 6.66 -12.64 -5.29
CA LYS A 340 5.95 -13.11 -4.09
C LYS A 340 4.55 -12.51 -3.99
N GLN A 341 4.43 -11.19 -4.13
CA GLN A 341 3.12 -10.53 -4.02
C GLN A 341 2.21 -10.85 -5.20
N MET A 342 2.76 -10.88 -6.42
CA MET A 342 2.03 -11.25 -7.63
C MET A 342 1.41 -12.65 -7.46
N ASP A 343 2.19 -13.64 -7.07
CA ASP A 343 1.69 -15.01 -6.86
C ASP A 343 0.55 -15.08 -5.84
N ALA A 344 0.61 -14.26 -4.78
CA ALA A 344 -0.43 -14.19 -3.73
C ALA A 344 -1.74 -13.52 -4.18
N ILE A 345 -1.67 -12.64 -5.18
CA ILE A 345 -2.77 -11.75 -5.57
C ILE A 345 -3.54 -12.24 -6.80
N TRP A 346 -2.89 -13.08 -7.59
CA TRP A 346 -3.37 -13.45 -8.92
C TRP A 346 -4.78 -14.04 -8.89
N LEU A 347 -5.59 -13.78 -9.94
CA LEU A 347 -7.00 -14.17 -9.99
C LEU A 347 -7.22 -15.68 -9.72
N PHE A 348 -6.27 -16.52 -10.11
CA PHE A 348 -6.27 -17.96 -9.82
C PHE A 348 -5.16 -18.40 -8.86
N GLY A 349 -4.53 -17.49 -8.11
CA GLY A 349 -3.46 -17.81 -7.15
C GLY A 349 -3.90 -18.81 -6.08
N ASN A 350 -5.15 -18.70 -5.61
CA ASN A 350 -5.76 -19.66 -4.69
C ASN A 350 -5.96 -21.06 -5.33
N ALA A 351 -6.30 -21.12 -6.62
CA ALA A 351 -6.45 -22.38 -7.34
C ALA A 351 -5.10 -23.06 -7.60
N ARG A 352 -4.06 -22.27 -7.92
CA ARG A 352 -2.68 -22.78 -8.04
C ARG A 352 -2.16 -23.33 -6.71
N SER A 353 -2.39 -22.61 -5.61
CA SER A 353 -1.98 -23.05 -4.28
C SER A 353 -2.65 -24.37 -3.87
N LYS A 354 -3.95 -24.52 -4.13
CA LYS A 354 -4.68 -25.79 -3.91
C LYS A 354 -4.16 -26.93 -4.78
N LYS A 355 -3.81 -26.65 -6.04
CA LYS A 355 -3.22 -27.66 -6.95
C LYS A 355 -1.85 -28.13 -6.46
N VAL A 356 -0.99 -27.22 -6.00
CA VAL A 356 0.32 -27.58 -5.42
C VAL A 356 0.16 -28.42 -4.14
N ILE A 357 -0.79 -28.08 -3.27
CA ILE A 357 -1.10 -28.87 -2.07
C ILE A 357 -1.59 -30.26 -2.45
N SER A 358 -2.54 -30.38 -3.39
CA SER A 358 -3.02 -31.68 -3.87
C SER A 358 -1.94 -32.51 -4.56
N GLN A 359 -0.97 -31.87 -5.21
CA GLN A 359 0.17 -32.56 -5.83
C GLN A 359 1.19 -33.02 -4.78
N MET A 360 1.37 -32.28 -3.69
CA MET A 360 2.18 -32.71 -2.55
C MET A 360 1.52 -33.87 -1.78
N GLU A 361 0.19 -33.84 -1.60
CA GLU A 361 -0.56 -34.94 -0.98
C GLU A 361 -0.47 -36.23 -1.83
N ASN A 362 -0.59 -36.13 -3.15
CA ASN A 362 -0.47 -37.27 -4.06
C ASN A 362 0.97 -37.83 -4.19
N VAL A 363 2.00 -37.07 -3.79
CA VAL A 363 3.40 -37.55 -3.75
C VAL A 363 3.71 -38.26 -2.43
N VAL A 364 2.96 -37.95 -1.36
CA VAL A 364 3.08 -38.68 -0.09
C VAL A 364 2.37 -40.04 -0.15
N ASP A 365 1.29 -40.16 -0.94
CA ASP A 365 0.58 -41.43 -1.17
C ASP A 365 1.29 -42.40 -2.14
N SER A 366 2.39 -42.00 -2.79
CA SER A 366 3.13 -42.86 -3.73
C SER A 366 4.42 -43.47 -3.19
N ASP A 367 4.82 -43.15 -1.95
CA ASP A 367 6.08 -43.63 -1.32
C ASP A 367 5.85 -44.22 0.09
N SER A 368 4.84 -45.09 0.26
CA SER A 368 4.72 -45.89 1.50
C SER A 368 4.01 -47.23 1.32
N ASP A 369 4.69 -48.16 0.64
CA ASP A 369 4.56 -49.59 0.91
C ASP A 369 5.88 -50.09 1.50
N ASP A 370 6.08 -49.92 2.81
CA ASP A 370 6.72 -50.96 3.63
C ASP A 370 6.47 -50.76 5.13
N GLU A 371 6.33 -51.90 5.80
CA GLU A 371 5.74 -52.13 7.11
C GLU A 371 6.37 -51.36 8.30
N CYS A 372 5.58 -50.96 9.31
CA CYS A 372 5.51 -51.68 10.59
C CYS A 372 4.59 -50.99 11.63
N ARG A 373 3.73 -51.79 12.26
CA ARG A 373 2.91 -51.46 13.44
C ARG A 373 3.79 -51.27 14.69
N ASN A 374 3.55 -50.21 15.49
CA ASN A 374 3.10 -50.31 16.89
C ASN A 374 3.06 -48.95 17.62
N GLY A 375 2.07 -48.80 18.50
CA GLY A 375 2.25 -48.13 19.79
C GLY A 375 1.75 -46.69 19.92
N ASN A 376 0.63 -46.54 20.63
CA ASN A 376 0.13 -45.36 21.35
C ASN A 376 1.08 -44.16 21.46
N GLN A 377 0.57 -42.95 21.15
CA GLN A 377 0.34 -41.90 22.15
C GLN A 377 -0.15 -40.57 21.53
N ASN A 378 -1.03 -39.92 22.28
CA ASN A 378 -1.20 -38.46 22.44
C ASN A 378 -1.97 -37.66 21.37
N HIS A 379 -3.20 -37.34 21.76
CA HIS A 379 -3.80 -36.02 21.55
C HIS A 379 -2.78 -34.89 21.80
N GLU A 380 -2.88 -33.82 21.00
CA GLU A 380 -2.06 -32.58 20.98
C GLU A 380 -0.95 -32.52 19.91
N MET A 381 -1.35 -32.33 18.65
CA MET A 381 -0.53 -31.59 17.67
C MET A 381 -1.39 -30.97 16.56
N MET A 382 -1.93 -29.78 16.82
CA MET A 382 -2.50 -28.90 15.77
C MET A 382 -2.04 -27.44 15.94
N GLY A 383 -0.75 -27.27 16.28
CA GLY A 383 -0.18 -25.96 16.61
C GLY A 383 1.30 -25.75 16.29
N MET A 384 1.94 -26.59 15.48
CA MET A 384 3.39 -26.50 15.21
C MET A 384 3.80 -26.78 13.75
N LEU A 385 3.18 -26.11 12.77
CA LEU A 385 3.68 -26.07 11.38
C LEU A 385 3.68 -24.68 10.73
N THR A 386 3.75 -23.60 11.53
CA THR A 386 4.03 -22.23 11.04
C THR A 386 5.30 -21.61 11.62
N GLU A 387 6.12 -22.37 12.35
CA GLU A 387 7.42 -21.91 12.85
C GLU A 387 8.53 -22.90 12.51
N LYS A 388 9.00 -22.86 11.25
CA LYS A 388 10.43 -23.13 11.00
C LYS A 388 11.13 -21.79 10.84
N ARG A 389 11.78 -21.38 11.94
CA ARG A 389 12.78 -20.33 12.06
C ARG A 389 13.59 -20.16 10.79
N CYS A 390 13.39 -19.04 10.11
CA CYS A 390 14.50 -18.35 9.46
C CYS A 390 15.13 -17.45 10.51
N ASP A 391 15.99 -18.02 11.35
CA ASP A 391 16.95 -17.28 12.17
C ASP A 391 17.93 -16.57 11.23
N PHE A 392 17.51 -15.46 10.64
CA PHE A 392 18.43 -14.50 10.04
C PHE A 392 18.84 -13.53 11.14
N ASN A 393 20.02 -13.79 11.72
CA ASN A 393 20.77 -12.90 12.57
C ASN A 393 20.79 -11.48 11.96
N LEU A 394 19.89 -10.64 12.47
CA LEU A 394 19.75 -9.22 12.14
C LEU A 394 20.85 -8.42 12.86
N GLY A 395 22.11 -8.71 12.55
CA GLY A 395 23.23 -8.13 13.30
C GLY A 395 24.55 -8.00 12.52
N LYS A 396 24.81 -8.84 11.51
CA LYS A 396 26.05 -8.76 10.72
C LYS A 396 25.81 -9.29 9.31
N SER A 397 25.44 -8.44 8.37
CA SER A 397 25.80 -8.67 6.96
C SER A 397 25.94 -7.35 6.22
N VAL A 398 27.10 -6.75 6.45
CA VAL A 398 27.79 -5.92 5.46
C VAL A 398 27.86 -6.73 4.15
N HIS A 399 27.50 -6.09 3.05
CA HIS A 399 27.83 -6.44 1.66
C HIS A 399 28.09 -7.93 1.33
N HIS A 400 27.03 -8.67 0.99
CA HIS A 400 27.15 -9.72 -0.02
C HIS A 400 26.22 -9.40 -1.19
N PHE A 401 26.78 -8.61 -2.11
CA PHE A 401 26.18 -8.33 -3.41
C PHE A 401 26.15 -9.62 -4.23
N ARG A 402 24.98 -10.26 -4.37
CA ARG A 402 24.70 -10.98 -5.63
C ARG A 402 24.63 -9.94 -6.74
N ARG A 403 25.26 -10.24 -7.87
CA ARG A 403 25.40 -9.32 -9.00
C ARG A 403 24.00 -8.82 -9.43
N PRO A 404 23.83 -7.50 -9.68
CA PRO A 404 22.58 -6.99 -10.24
C PRO A 404 22.24 -7.71 -11.55
N LEU A 405 20.97 -8.07 -11.74
CA LEU A 405 20.50 -8.72 -12.97
C LEU A 405 20.76 -7.77 -14.16
N SER A 406 21.34 -8.31 -15.23
CA SER A 406 21.49 -7.59 -16.49
C SER A 406 20.12 -7.30 -17.11
N GLY A 407 20.00 -6.28 -17.97
CA GLY A 407 18.73 -5.92 -18.62
C GLY A 407 18.07 -7.09 -19.35
N LYS A 408 18.85 -8.02 -19.92
CA LYS A 408 18.35 -9.23 -20.59
C LYS A 408 17.87 -10.32 -19.62
N GLU A 409 18.52 -10.48 -18.47
CA GLU A 409 18.05 -11.38 -17.41
C GLU A 409 16.80 -10.83 -16.74
N LEU A 410 16.74 -9.51 -16.57
CA LEU A 410 15.59 -8.82 -16.05
C LEU A 410 14.40 -8.91 -17.00
N GLU A 411 14.61 -8.76 -18.31
CA GLU A 411 13.58 -8.92 -19.32
C GLU A 411 13.10 -10.37 -19.43
N ARG A 412 13.96 -11.37 -19.22
CA ARG A 412 13.55 -12.77 -19.08
C ARG A 412 12.76 -13.00 -17.79
N GLU A 413 13.17 -12.46 -16.65
CA GLU A 413 12.43 -12.58 -15.39
C GLU A 413 11.10 -11.80 -15.44
N TRP A 414 11.04 -10.67 -16.16
CA TRP A 414 9.81 -9.91 -16.42
C TRP A 414 8.92 -10.63 -17.43
N GLN A 415 9.47 -11.28 -18.45
CA GLN A 415 8.71 -12.13 -19.36
C GLN A 415 8.17 -13.37 -18.65
N LYS A 416 8.94 -13.98 -17.74
CA LYS A 416 8.49 -15.04 -16.80
C LYS A 416 7.43 -14.51 -15.81
N ALA A 417 7.58 -13.28 -15.32
CA ALA A 417 6.66 -12.62 -14.38
C ALA A 417 5.53 -11.82 -15.05
N GLY A 418 5.32 -11.95 -16.35
CA GLY A 418 4.17 -11.34 -17.03
C GLY A 418 4.26 -9.86 -17.43
N ILE A 419 5.34 -9.15 -17.09
CA ILE A 419 5.51 -7.72 -17.36
C ILE A 419 6.04 -7.51 -18.78
N LYS A 420 5.19 -7.67 -19.81
CA LYS A 420 5.50 -7.17 -21.17
C LYS A 420 5.05 -5.70 -21.29
N GLY A 421 5.98 -4.79 -21.58
CA GLY A 421 5.68 -3.47 -22.17
C GLY A 421 5.19 -2.33 -21.26
N SER A 422 4.67 -2.56 -20.06
CA SER A 422 3.97 -1.50 -19.29
C SER A 422 4.84 -0.41 -18.63
N ILE A 423 6.17 -0.48 -18.64
CA ILE A 423 6.99 0.57 -18.01
C ILE A 423 7.23 1.77 -18.95
N LYS A 424 7.04 1.61 -20.28
CA LYS A 424 7.19 2.73 -21.23
C LYS A 424 6.05 3.75 -21.18
N HIS A 425 4.85 3.40 -20.67
CA HIS A 425 3.70 4.30 -20.63
C HIS A 425 3.38 4.93 -19.27
N ARG A 426 4.29 4.87 -18.28
CA ARG A 426 4.27 5.78 -17.11
C ARG A 426 4.76 7.20 -17.46
N MET A 427 4.44 7.67 -18.66
CA MET A 427 4.54 9.05 -19.10
C MET A 427 3.12 9.54 -19.35
N CYS A 428 2.76 10.64 -18.70
CA CYS A 428 1.47 11.32 -18.77
C CYS A 428 0.83 11.27 -20.17
N PRO A 429 -0.50 11.15 -20.26
CA PRO A 429 -1.25 11.96 -21.20
C PRO A 429 -1.70 13.26 -20.51
N SER A 430 -1.54 14.35 -21.23
CA SER A 430 -2.14 15.66 -20.95
C SER A 430 -3.67 15.57 -20.85
N PRO A 431 -4.31 16.54 -20.16
CA PRO A 431 -5.76 16.59 -20.04
C PRO A 431 -6.36 17.25 -21.29
N GLU A 432 -6.59 16.47 -22.35
CA GLU A 432 -7.49 16.86 -23.43
C GLU A 432 -8.25 15.63 -23.93
N SER A 433 -9.51 15.49 -23.50
CA SER A 433 -10.68 15.14 -24.33
C SER A 433 -11.84 14.61 -23.47
N MET A 434 -12.85 15.49 -23.36
CA MET A 434 -14.27 15.29 -22.99
C MET A 434 -14.65 14.88 -21.57
#